data_AF-A0A9D4MPH1-F1
#
_entry.id   AF-A0A9D4MPH1-F1
#
_cell.length_a   1.000
_cell.length_b   1.000
_cell.length_c   1.000
_cell.angle_alpha   90.00
_cell.angle_beta   90.00
_cell.angle_gamma   90.00
#
_symmetry.space_group_name_H-M   'P 1'
#
loop_
_entity.id
_entity.type
_entity.pdbx_description
1 polymer ?
#
loop_
_entity_poly.entity_id
_entity_poly.type
_entity_poly.pdbx_seq_one_letter_code
_entity_poly.pdbx_strand_id
1 'polypeptide(L)'
;MVENGMSKKKAAQTFGIPRTTLLDKLSGRTSLSATPGRTTVLTNAEEQVLVDYCKHCAKIGYPLKRYELCIKNQESPQSRRSI
;
A
#
# COMPACT_ATOMS: atom_id res chain seq x y z
N MET A 1 -7.71 -24.96 11.02
CA MET A 1 -8.96 -24.74 11.78
C MET A 1 -9.13 -23.24 11.98
N VAL A 2 -10.36 -22.73 12.16
CA VAL A 2 -10.56 -21.35 12.63
C VAL A 2 -10.16 -21.35 14.11
N GLU A 3 -9.26 -20.46 14.51
CA GLU A 3 -8.48 -20.52 15.76
C GLU A 3 -9.30 -20.55 17.07
N ASN A 4 -10.63 -20.38 17.03
CA ASN A 4 -11.52 -20.34 18.20
C ASN A 4 -12.58 -21.46 18.23
N GLY A 5 -12.39 -22.59 17.55
CA GLY A 5 -13.37 -23.69 17.55
C GLY A 5 -14.67 -23.41 16.79
N MET A 6 -14.80 -22.24 16.14
CA MET A 6 -15.95 -21.92 15.29
C MET A 6 -15.86 -22.60 13.91
N SER A 7 -17.01 -23.07 13.40
CA SER A 7 -17.07 -23.57 12.02
C SER A 7 -16.86 -22.42 11.03
N LYS A 8 -16.27 -22.70 9.86
CA LYS A 8 -16.04 -21.69 8.81
C LYS A 8 -17.34 -20.96 8.40
N LYS A 9 -18.48 -21.67 8.43
CA LYS A 9 -19.82 -21.12 8.15
C LYS A 9 -20.27 -20.15 9.25
N LYS A 10 -20.08 -20.53 10.52
CA LYS A 10 -20.42 -19.68 11.66
C LYS A 10 -19.55 -18.42 11.69
N ALA A 11 -18.25 -18.56 11.46
CA ALA A 11 -17.34 -17.43 11.33
C ALA A 11 -17.77 -16.46 10.21
N ALA A 12 -18.08 -16.98 9.01
CA ALA A 12 -18.53 -16.14 7.90
C ALA A 12 -19.80 -15.33 8.24
N GLN A 13 -20.78 -15.94 8.92
CA GLN A 13 -21.98 -15.25 9.40
C GLN A 13 -21.67 -14.21 10.49
N THR A 14 -20.90 -14.60 11.51
CA THR A 14 -20.58 -13.71 12.64
C THR A 14 -19.84 -12.45 12.18
N PHE A 15 -18.94 -12.57 11.20
CA PHE A 15 -18.14 -11.45 10.70
C PHE A 15 -18.75 -10.76 9.47
N GLY A 16 -19.88 -11.26 8.93
CA GLY A 16 -20.53 -10.68 7.75
C GLY A 16 -19.70 -10.77 6.46
N ILE A 17 -18.76 -11.72 6.38
CA ILE A 17 -17.85 -11.90 5.24
C ILE A 17 -18.33 -13.08 4.40
N PRO A 18 -18.31 -13.01 3.06
CA PRO A 18 -18.62 -14.17 2.22
C PRO A 18 -17.73 -15.38 2.56
N ARG A 19 -18.33 -16.58 2.58
CA ARG A 19 -17.62 -17.83 2.88
C ARG A 19 -16.44 -18.05 1.93
N THR A 20 -16.58 -17.68 0.66
CA THR A 20 -15.52 -17.77 -0.36
C THR A 20 -14.34 -16.87 -0.01
N THR A 21 -14.59 -15.62 0.37
CA THR A 21 -13.55 -14.68 0.83
C THR A 21 -12.82 -15.18 2.07
N LEU A 22 -13.55 -15.74 3.05
CA LEU A 22 -12.94 -16.36 4.23
C LEU A 22 -12.06 -17.56 3.85
N LEU A 23 -12.51 -18.39 2.89
CA LEU A 23 -11.74 -19.52 2.39
C LEU A 23 -10.49 -19.09 1.61
N ASP A 24 -10.57 -18.06 0.78
CA ASP A 24 -9.42 -17.54 0.03
C ASP A 24 -8.34 -16.94 0.95
N LYS A 25 -8.76 -16.27 2.04
CA LYS A 25 -7.83 -15.81 3.09
C LYS A 25 -7.21 -16.98 3.86
N LEU A 26 -7.99 -18.02 4.19
CA LEU A 26 -7.51 -19.22 4.89
C LEU A 26 -6.61 -20.11 4.02
N SER A 27 -6.83 -20.14 2.70
CA SER A 27 -6.02 -20.92 1.76
C SER A 27 -4.71 -20.22 1.38
N GLY A 28 -4.52 -18.97 1.82
CA GLY A 28 -3.35 -18.16 1.50
C GLY A 28 -3.37 -17.58 0.08
N ARG A 29 -4.48 -17.73 -0.67
CA ARG A 29 -4.62 -17.17 -2.02
C ARG A 29 -4.51 -15.65 -2.03
N THR A 30 -4.87 -15.00 -0.93
CA THR A 30 -4.72 -13.57 -0.72
C THR A 30 -4.12 -13.34 0.66
N SER A 31 -3.03 -12.58 0.73
CA SER A 31 -2.43 -12.20 2.01
C SER A 31 -3.46 -11.46 2.88
N LEU A 32 -3.44 -11.72 4.20
CA LEU A 32 -4.32 -11.01 5.14
C LEU A 32 -4.08 -9.50 5.12
N SER A 33 -2.84 -9.09 4.85
CA SER A 33 -2.40 -7.70 4.72
C SER A 33 -2.53 -7.16 3.28
N ALA A 34 -3.12 -7.92 2.36
CA ALA A 34 -3.28 -7.44 0.99
C ALA A 34 -4.29 -6.29 0.92
N THR A 35 -3.84 -5.16 0.39
CA THR A 35 -4.70 -4.02 0.10
C THR A 35 -5.36 -4.21 -1.27
N PRO A 36 -6.67 -3.96 -1.43
CA PRO A 36 -7.32 -3.99 -2.73
C PRO A 36 -6.70 -2.97 -3.68
N GLY A 37 -6.20 -3.42 -4.84
CA GLY A 37 -5.61 -2.55 -5.85
C GLY A 37 -4.27 -3.06 -6.40
N ARG A 38 -3.66 -2.26 -7.27
CA ARG A 38 -2.32 -2.53 -7.82
C ARG A 38 -1.28 -2.30 -6.73
N THR A 39 -0.25 -3.14 -6.70
CA THR A 39 0.88 -2.96 -5.77
C THR A 39 1.48 -1.56 -5.93
N THR A 40 1.70 -0.87 -4.82
CA THR A 40 2.35 0.44 -4.81
C THR A 40 3.79 0.27 -5.30
N VAL A 41 4.22 1.13 -6.21
CA VAL A 41 5.62 1.15 -6.70
C VAL A 41 6.53 1.78 -5.66
N LEU A 42 6.00 2.72 -4.88
CA LEU A 42 6.72 3.44 -3.84
C LEU A 42 6.49 2.78 -2.47
N THR A 43 7.53 2.85 -1.65
CA THR A 43 7.42 2.56 -0.23
C THR A 43 6.67 3.68 0.48
N ASN A 44 6.01 3.36 1.60
CA ASN A 44 5.30 4.37 2.41
C ASN A 44 6.21 5.54 2.82
N ALA A 45 7.51 5.29 3.03
CA ALA A 45 8.47 6.33 3.39
C ALA A 45 8.71 7.30 2.23
N GLU A 46 8.87 6.80 1.00
CA GLU A 46 9.04 7.62 -0.20
C GLU A 46 7.78 8.43 -0.50
N GLU A 47 6.60 7.82 -0.35
CA GLU A 47 5.32 8.52 -0.48
C GLU A 47 5.19 9.68 0.52
N GLN A 48 5.63 9.46 1.77
CA GLN A 48 5.56 10.49 2.81
C GLN A 48 6.43 11.71 2.46
N VAL A 49 7.64 11.49 1.94
CA VAL A 49 8.53 12.58 1.49
C VAL A 49 7.86 13.43 0.40
N LEU A 50 7.19 12.78 -0.55
CA LEU A 50 6.45 13.49 -1.61
C LEU A 50 5.27 14.29 -1.05
N VAL A 51 4.54 13.72 -0.09
CA VAL A 51 3.42 14.40 0.58
C VAL A 51 3.90 15.64 1.32
N ASP A 52 5.00 15.54 2.06
CA ASP A 52 5.54 16.66 2.84
C ASP A 52 6.07 17.76 1.94
N TYR A 53 6.71 17.39 0.81
CA TYR A 53 7.11 18.35 -0.21
C TYR A 53 5.91 19.07 -0.84
N CYS A 54 4.85 18.34 -1.20
CA CYS A 54 3.61 18.94 -1.72
C CYS A 54 2.99 19.93 -0.73
N LYS A 55 2.93 19.56 0.56
CA LYS A 55 2.43 20.45 1.62
C LYS A 55 3.31 21.69 1.78
N HIS A 56 4.63 21.52 1.71
CA HIS A 56 5.57 22.64 1.77
C HIS A 56 5.35 23.61 0.62
N CYS A 57 5.29 23.12 -0.62
CA CYS A 57 5.02 23.93 -1.80
C CYS A 57 3.65 24.64 -1.73
N ALA A 58 2.62 23.95 -1.24
CA ALA A 58 1.31 24.56 -1.02
C ALA A 58 1.38 25.71 0.01
N LYS A 59 2.14 25.54 1.09
CA LYS A 59 2.31 26.55 2.14
C LYS A 59 3.01 27.82 1.63
N ILE A 60 3.99 27.68 0.75
CA ILE A 60 4.71 28.82 0.15
C ILE A 60 3.96 29.43 -1.05
N GLY A 61 2.81 28.86 -1.44
CA GLY A 61 2.02 29.32 -2.58
C GLY A 61 2.62 28.95 -3.94
N TYR A 62 3.53 27.97 -4.00
CA TYR A 62 4.14 27.52 -5.25
C TYR A 62 3.27 26.45 -5.93
N PRO A 63 2.76 26.70 -7.15
CA PRO A 63 1.95 25.73 -7.87
C PRO A 63 2.84 24.60 -8.43
N LEU A 64 2.74 23.41 -7.84
CA LEU A 64 3.42 22.20 -8.33
C LEU A 64 2.71 21.62 -9.55
N LYS A 65 3.46 21.35 -10.62
CA LYS A 65 2.96 20.62 -11.78
C LYS A 65 3.31 19.14 -11.67
N ARG A 66 2.46 18.27 -12.22
CA ARG A 66 2.58 16.80 -12.08
C ARG A 66 3.94 16.26 -12.55
N TYR A 67 4.57 16.86 -13.55
CA TYR A 67 5.87 16.41 -14.06
C TYR A 67 7.03 16.69 -13.08
N GLU A 68 6.95 17.74 -12.26
CA GLU A 68 8.00 18.10 -11.31
C GLU A 68 8.10 17.07 -10.16
N LEU A 69 6.99 16.42 -9.83
CA LEU A 69 6.94 15.34 -8.83
C LEU A 69 7.56 14.05 -9.36
N CYS A 70 7.41 13.76 -10.66
CA CYS A 70 7.96 12.56 -11.28
C CYS A 70 9.49 12.60 -11.44
N ILE A 71 10.07 13.78 -11.67
CA ILE A 71 11.52 13.95 -11.92
C ILE A 71 12.34 13.63 -10.66
N LYS A 72 11.91 14.08 -9.47
CA LYS A 72 12.65 13.87 -8.23
C LYS A 72 12.73 12.40 -7.78
N ASN A 73 11.86 11.53 -8.28
CA ASN A 73 11.89 10.10 -8.01
C ASN A 73 13.03 9.40 -8.78
N GLN A 74 13.51 9.97 -9.89
CA GLN A 74 14.57 9.38 -10.70
C GLN A 74 16.00 9.74 -10.24
N GLU A 75 16.14 10.66 -9.28
CA GLU A 75 17.43 11.15 -8.79
C GLU A 75 17.86 10.54 -7.45
N SER A 76 17.53 9.28 -7.19
CA SER A 76 18.14 8.53 -6.08
C SER A 76 19.57 8.11 -6.47
N PRO A 77 20.62 8.59 -5.77
CA PRO A 77 22.01 8.36 -6.15
C PRO A 77 22.49 6.97 -5.69
N GLN A 78 22.24 5.92 -6.47
CA GLN A 78 22.89 4.61 -6.29
C GLN A 78 23.74 4.16 -7.47
N SER A 79 24.23 5.07 -8.30
CA SER A 79 25.25 4.73 -9.31
C SER A 79 26.23 5.87 -9.58
N ARG A 80 26.89 6.37 -8.53
CA ARG A 80 28.29 6.79 -8.72
C ARG A 80 29.14 5.55 -8.56
N ARG A 81 29.35 4.88 -9.69
CA ARG A 81 30.29 3.79 -9.89
C ARG A 81 31.54 4.01 -9.04
N SER A 82 31.83 3.03 -8.20
CA SER A 82 33.18 2.75 -7.72
C SER A 82 34.11 2.70 -8.94
N ILE A 83 35.12 3.57 -8.94
CA ILE A 83 36.37 3.41 -9.68
C ILE A 83 37.43 2.99 -8.68
#